data_AF-A0A1F5MJB0-F1
#
_entry.id   AF-A0A1F5MJB0-F1
#
_cell.length_a   1.000
_cell.length_b   1.000
_cell.length_c   1.000
_cell.angle_alpha   90.00
_cell.angle_beta   90.00
_cell.angle_gamma   90.00
#
_symmetry.space_group_name_H-M   'P 1'
#
loop_
_entity.id
_entity.type
_entity.pdbx_description
1 polymer ?
#
loop_
_entity_poly.entity_id
_entity_poly.type
_entity_poly.pdbx_seq_one_letter_code
_entity_poly.pdbx_strand_id
1 'polypeptide(L)'
;MIQHPISIVIPVYNEAEILQKVILKLQKQLATLTSNFEILIIENGSSDESARIGQQLSQSNKKIKYFHLERPSYGAALRYGYLKSTKKIIVNFSVDWIDLKFLNDAIAVLDKHSIVVASKMNSLSQDRRSLIRKIGGNIFHILTRILFDCPVSDTHGIKVIKKISTVPIIKKCHYGSEIFDTELIIRAHQKGLSITEIPIEVSELRAARSGIVKRAIKGVQQLLLLRYQMWLEMIFKKSE
;
A
#
# COMPACT_ATOMS: atom_id res chain seq x y z
N MET A 1 2.85 2.80 23.93
CA MET A 1 3.23 1.54 23.28
C MET A 1 2.06 1.04 22.46
N ILE A 2 2.28 0.64 21.21
CA ILE A 2 1.23 0.01 20.40
C ILE A 2 1.04 -1.41 20.95
N GLN A 3 -0.14 -1.71 21.50
CA GLN A 3 -0.44 -3.04 22.04
C GLN A 3 -0.82 -4.06 20.97
N HIS A 4 -0.91 -3.66 19.70
CA HIS A 4 -1.48 -4.50 18.65
C HIS A 4 -0.40 -5.21 17.83
N PRO A 5 -0.59 -6.50 17.50
CA PRO A 5 0.32 -7.21 16.61
C PRO A 5 0.25 -6.67 15.18
N ILE A 6 1.38 -6.37 14.56
CA ILE A 6 1.45 -5.71 13.24
C ILE A 6 2.28 -6.51 12.23
N SER A 7 1.76 -6.68 11.02
CA SER A 7 2.51 -7.12 9.84
C SER A 7 2.88 -5.90 8.99
N ILE A 8 4.16 -5.69 8.74
CA ILE A 8 4.66 -4.63 7.88
C ILE A 8 4.99 -5.27 6.53
N VAL A 9 4.34 -4.84 5.46
CA VAL A 9 4.55 -5.32 4.10
C VAL A 9 5.36 -4.29 3.32
N ILE A 10 6.49 -4.71 2.77
CA ILE A 10 7.41 -3.84 2.04
C ILE A 10 7.71 -4.47 0.68
N PRO A 11 7.05 -4.01 -0.40
CA PRO A 11 7.45 -4.35 -1.76
C PRO A 11 8.85 -3.80 -2.06
N VAL A 12 9.68 -4.62 -2.69
CA VAL A 12 11.07 -4.27 -3.02
C VAL A 12 11.31 -4.55 -4.50
N TYR A 13 11.77 -3.53 -5.23
CA TYR A 13 12.22 -3.66 -6.61
C TYR A 13 13.43 -2.75 -6.85
N ASN A 14 14.59 -3.36 -7.03
CA ASN A 14 15.88 -2.71 -7.23
C ASN A 14 16.31 -1.76 -6.09
N GLU A 15 16.06 -2.06 -4.82
CA GLU A 15 16.40 -1.14 -3.71
C GLU A 15 17.71 -1.51 -2.97
N ALA A 16 18.66 -2.18 -3.62
CA ALA A 16 19.84 -2.73 -2.96
C ALA A 16 20.63 -1.71 -2.13
N GLU A 17 20.75 -0.47 -2.63
CA GLU A 17 21.50 0.62 -1.99
C GLU A 17 20.97 1.02 -0.60
N ILE A 18 19.66 0.91 -0.38
CA ILE A 18 19.00 1.40 0.83
C ILE A 18 18.36 0.30 1.68
N LEU A 19 18.07 -0.86 1.09
CA LEU A 19 17.25 -1.91 1.70
C LEU A 19 17.75 -2.35 3.07
N GLN A 20 19.03 -2.74 3.19
CA GLN A 20 19.57 -3.24 4.45
C GLN A 20 19.48 -2.20 5.57
N LYS A 21 19.92 -0.97 5.28
CA LYS A 21 19.91 0.14 6.25
C LYS A 21 18.49 0.46 6.72
N VAL A 22 17.55 0.54 5.77
CA VAL A 22 16.14 0.87 6.04
C VAL A 22 15.47 -0.21 6.89
N ILE A 23 15.62 -1.49 6.52
CA ILE A 23 14.97 -2.59 7.24
C ILE A 23 15.52 -2.74 8.66
N LEU A 24 16.85 -2.64 8.84
CA LEU A 24 17.45 -2.72 10.18
C LEU A 24 17.04 -1.53 11.06
N LYS A 25 16.97 -0.32 10.49
CA LYS A 25 16.46 0.85 11.21
C LYS A 25 15.00 0.67 11.61
N LEU A 26 14.15 0.25 10.67
CA LEU A 26 12.74 -0.02 10.92
C LEU A 26 12.57 -1.09 12.02
N GLN A 27 13.32 -2.19 11.96
CA GLN A 27 13.25 -3.27 12.95
C GLN A 27 13.59 -2.77 14.36
N LYS A 28 14.63 -1.94 14.51
CA LYS A 28 14.98 -1.32 15.78
C LYS A 28 13.87 -0.39 16.30
N GLN A 29 13.32 0.46 15.44
CA GLN A 29 12.26 1.39 15.83
C GLN A 29 10.93 0.68 16.15
N LEU A 30 10.55 -0.36 15.40
CA LEU A 30 9.36 -1.16 15.72
C LEU A 30 9.49 -1.88 17.06
N ALA A 31 10.69 -2.33 17.41
CA ALA A 31 10.95 -2.97 18.70
C ALA A 31 10.72 -2.05 19.91
N THR A 32 10.78 -0.73 19.73
CA THR A 32 10.40 0.23 20.79
C THR A 32 8.90 0.48 20.86
N LEU A 33 8.16 0.18 19.78
CA LEU A 33 6.71 0.38 19.69
C LEU A 33 5.92 -0.85 20.15
N THR A 34 6.37 -2.05 19.76
CA THR A 34 5.74 -3.33 20.09
C THR A 34 6.71 -4.50 19.99
N SER A 35 6.53 -5.51 20.83
CA SER A 35 7.30 -6.76 20.74
C SER A 35 6.76 -7.71 19.66
N ASN A 36 5.51 -7.56 19.25
CA ASN A 36 4.80 -8.52 18.39
C ASN A 36 4.58 -7.98 16.97
N PHE A 37 5.65 -7.94 16.19
CA PHE A 37 5.60 -7.53 14.78
C PHE A 37 6.30 -8.54 13.87
N GLU A 38 6.00 -8.43 12.58
CA GLU A 38 6.77 -9.06 11.51
C GLU A 38 6.97 -8.07 10.36
N ILE A 39 8.10 -8.16 9.67
CA ILE A 39 8.40 -7.40 8.45
C ILE A 39 8.47 -8.39 7.30
N LEU A 40 7.61 -8.22 6.29
CA LEU A 40 7.57 -9.02 5.09
C LEU A 40 8.20 -8.22 3.96
N ILE A 41 9.42 -8.60 3.59
CA ILE A 41 10.09 -8.14 2.38
C ILE A 41 9.50 -8.93 1.22
N ILE A 42 8.74 -8.25 0.35
CA ILE A 42 8.19 -8.85 -0.87
C ILE A 42 9.05 -8.37 -2.03
N GLU A 43 10.10 -9.13 -2.30
CA GLU A 43 10.97 -8.93 -3.45
C GLU A 43 10.18 -9.24 -4.73
N ASN A 44 10.29 -8.34 -5.71
CA ASN A 44 9.39 -8.23 -6.84
C ASN A 44 10.18 -8.24 -8.16
N GLY A 45 11.08 -9.20 -8.33
CA GLY A 45 11.78 -9.49 -9.60
C GLY A 45 12.94 -8.53 -9.87
N SER A 46 13.65 -8.11 -8.82
CA SER A 46 14.81 -7.21 -8.92
C SER A 46 15.93 -7.82 -9.76
N SER A 47 16.64 -6.96 -10.48
CA SER A 47 17.83 -7.29 -11.27
C SER A 47 19.14 -6.89 -10.56
N ASP A 48 19.05 -6.39 -9.33
CA ASP A 48 20.19 -5.99 -8.50
C ASP A 48 20.31 -6.90 -7.25
N GLU A 49 21.16 -6.50 -6.31
CA GLU A 49 21.43 -7.26 -5.09
C GLU A 49 20.28 -7.30 -4.06
N SER A 50 19.11 -6.72 -4.37
CA SER A 50 17.97 -6.65 -3.44
C SER A 50 17.51 -8.03 -2.95
N ALA A 51 17.49 -9.02 -3.86
CA ALA A 51 17.08 -10.38 -3.53
C ALA A 51 18.03 -11.02 -2.50
N ARG A 52 19.34 -10.93 -2.77
CA ARG A 52 20.37 -11.46 -1.85
C ARG A 52 20.29 -10.78 -0.49
N ILE A 53 20.17 -9.44 -0.46
CA ILE A 53 20.06 -8.66 0.79
C ILE A 53 18.80 -9.05 1.57
N GLY A 54 17.64 -9.14 0.90
CA GLY A 54 16.39 -9.52 1.53
C GLY A 54 16.44 -10.91 2.17
N GLN A 55 17.05 -11.88 1.47
CA GLN A 55 17.23 -13.23 1.98
C GLN A 55 18.15 -13.24 3.22
N GLN A 56 19.30 -12.57 3.16
CA GLN A 56 20.24 -12.45 4.29
C GLN A 56 19.57 -11.84 5.53
N LEU A 57 18.79 -10.77 5.35
CA LEU A 57 18.04 -10.13 6.44
C LEU A 57 17.07 -11.11 7.11
N SER A 58 16.33 -11.91 6.32
CA SER A 58 15.38 -12.89 6.86
C SER A 58 16.06 -14.03 7.63
N GLN A 59 17.26 -14.46 7.21
CA GLN A 59 18.04 -15.48 7.91
C GLN A 59 18.56 -14.95 9.25
N SER A 60 18.94 -13.67 9.31
CA SER A 60 19.49 -13.04 10.51
C SER A 60 18.44 -12.79 11.61
N ASN A 61 17.16 -12.69 11.28
CA ASN A 61 16.11 -12.32 12.23
C ASN A 61 14.77 -12.95 11.88
N LYS A 62 14.24 -13.79 12.78
CA LYS A 62 12.96 -14.50 12.61
C LYS A 62 11.73 -13.59 12.47
N LYS A 63 11.83 -12.31 12.86
CA LYS A 63 10.76 -11.30 12.64
C LYS A 63 10.76 -10.74 11.22
N ILE A 64 11.81 -10.98 10.44
CA ILE A 64 11.92 -10.57 9.04
C ILE A 64 11.65 -11.80 8.17
N LYS A 65 10.70 -11.68 7.25
CA LYS A 65 10.33 -12.71 6.29
C LYS A 65 10.64 -12.21 4.91
N TYR A 66 11.17 -13.09 4.07
CA TYR A 66 11.48 -12.80 2.68
C TYR A 66 10.59 -13.64 1.78
N PHE A 67 10.05 -13.02 0.74
CA PHE A 67 9.29 -13.66 -0.31
C PHE A 67 9.75 -13.09 -1.66
N HIS A 68 9.81 -13.94 -2.68
CA HIS A 68 10.23 -13.58 -4.03
C HIS A 68 9.06 -13.75 -5.01
N LEU A 69 8.89 -12.78 -5.90
CA LEU A 69 8.01 -12.84 -7.05
C LEU A 69 8.83 -12.64 -8.33
N GLU A 70 8.67 -13.56 -9.29
CA GLU A 70 9.44 -13.59 -10.53
C GLU A 70 9.25 -12.34 -11.41
N ARG A 71 8.04 -11.74 -11.39
CA ARG A 71 7.66 -10.66 -12.31
C ARG A 71 7.41 -9.36 -11.56
N PRO A 72 8.03 -8.24 -12.00
CA PRO A 72 7.81 -6.94 -11.38
C PRO A 72 6.38 -6.44 -11.49
N SER A 73 5.67 -6.42 -10.36
CA SER A 73 4.35 -5.81 -10.23
C SER A 73 4.08 -5.36 -8.79
N TYR A 74 4.16 -4.04 -8.55
CA TYR A 74 4.02 -3.46 -7.20
C TYR A 74 2.72 -3.89 -6.48
N GLY A 75 1.59 -3.82 -7.17
CA GLY A 75 0.31 -4.26 -6.60
C GLY A 75 0.24 -5.77 -6.34
N ALA A 76 0.94 -6.61 -7.12
CA ALA A 76 1.01 -8.04 -6.90
C ALA A 76 1.84 -8.34 -5.66
N ALA A 77 2.97 -7.64 -5.48
CA ALA A 77 3.79 -7.70 -4.28
C ALA A 77 3.01 -7.27 -3.03
N LEU A 78 2.26 -6.15 -3.09
CA LEU A 78 1.37 -5.74 -2.00
C LEU A 78 0.30 -6.77 -1.71
N ARG A 79 -0.43 -7.23 -2.73
CA ARG A 79 -1.48 -8.25 -2.59
C ARG A 79 -0.93 -9.52 -1.94
N TYR A 80 0.22 -9.99 -2.41
CA TYR A 80 0.89 -11.17 -1.87
C TYR A 80 1.26 -10.96 -0.40
N GLY A 81 1.88 -9.82 -0.06
CA GLY A 81 2.25 -9.49 1.30
C GLY A 81 1.05 -9.38 2.24
N TYR A 82 -0.05 -8.74 1.80
CA TYR A 82 -1.27 -8.67 2.59
C TYR A 82 -1.87 -10.05 2.87
N LEU A 83 -1.87 -10.96 1.88
CA LEU A 83 -2.39 -12.31 2.03
C LEU A 83 -1.47 -13.22 2.87
N LYS A 84 -0.15 -12.98 2.87
CA LYS A 84 0.83 -13.72 3.69
C LYS A 84 1.00 -13.19 5.10
N SER A 85 0.58 -11.96 5.36
CA SER A 85 0.62 -11.33 6.68
C SER A 85 -0.12 -12.19 7.70
N THR A 86 0.45 -12.43 8.87
CA THR A 86 -0.10 -13.29 9.92
C THR A 86 -0.81 -12.50 11.02
N LYS A 87 -0.52 -11.20 11.16
CA LYS A 87 -1.07 -10.36 12.22
C LYS A 87 -2.41 -9.74 11.83
N LYS A 88 -3.12 -9.20 12.83
CA LYS A 88 -4.47 -8.63 12.67
C LYS A 88 -4.45 -7.25 11.99
N ILE A 89 -3.36 -6.50 12.17
CA ILE A 89 -3.13 -5.22 11.52
C ILE A 89 -2.04 -5.38 10.49
N ILE A 90 -2.27 -4.85 9.31
CA ILE A 90 -1.29 -4.85 8.23
C ILE A 90 -1.01 -3.40 7.85
N VAL A 91 0.25 -3.06 7.66
CA VAL A 91 0.69 -1.77 7.12
C VAL A 91 1.55 -2.01 5.89
N ASN A 92 1.36 -1.24 4.82
CA ASN A 92 2.33 -1.20 3.72
C ASN A 92 3.22 0.03 3.85
N PHE A 93 4.53 -0.19 3.73
CA PHE A 93 5.50 0.88 3.50
C PHE A 93 6.22 0.67 2.17
N SER A 94 6.80 1.73 1.65
CA SER A 94 7.79 1.65 0.57
C SER A 94 9.18 1.74 1.19
N VAL A 95 10.19 1.13 0.57
CA VAL A 95 11.57 1.17 1.11
C VAL A 95 12.10 2.60 1.20
N ASP A 96 11.73 3.46 0.25
CA ASP A 96 12.12 4.86 0.20
C ASP A 96 11.28 5.76 1.11
N TRP A 97 10.24 5.24 1.77
CA TRP A 97 9.37 6.04 2.63
C TRP A 97 8.64 5.21 3.69
N ILE A 98 9.14 5.36 4.93
CA ILE A 98 8.60 4.77 6.15
C ILE A 98 8.17 5.91 7.08
N ASP A 99 6.93 5.87 7.54
CA ASP A 99 6.40 6.85 8.48
C ASP A 99 5.80 6.14 9.70
N LEU A 100 6.59 6.08 10.78
CA LEU A 100 6.16 5.50 12.05
C LEU A 100 5.27 6.44 12.87
N LYS A 101 5.30 7.75 12.59
CA LYS A 101 4.37 8.69 13.20
C LYS A 101 2.98 8.43 12.65
N PHE A 102 2.85 8.35 11.32
CA PHE A 102 1.61 7.94 10.68
C PHE A 102 1.11 6.58 11.20
N LEU A 103 1.99 5.59 11.36
CA LEU A 103 1.60 4.29 11.92
C LEU A 103 0.96 4.43 13.31
N ASN A 104 1.57 5.22 14.20
CA ASN A 104 1.02 5.48 15.53
C ASN A 104 -0.34 6.18 15.45
N ASP A 105 -0.44 7.25 14.65
CA ASP A 105 -1.67 8.04 14.48
C ASP A 105 -2.80 7.19 13.88
N ALA A 106 -2.48 6.35 12.89
CA ALA A 106 -3.42 5.46 12.24
C ALA A 106 -3.94 4.38 13.18
N ILE A 107 -3.09 3.82 14.05
CA ILE A 107 -3.50 2.82 15.03
C ILE A 107 -4.45 3.41 16.07
N ALA A 108 -4.25 4.66 16.48
CA ALA A 108 -5.11 5.33 17.45
C ALA A 108 -6.57 5.49 16.97
N VAL A 109 -6.80 5.55 15.66
CA VAL A 109 -8.15 5.65 15.07
C VAL A 109 -8.65 4.33 14.47
N LEU A 110 -7.79 3.32 14.36
CA LEU A 110 -8.10 2.09 13.64
C LEU A 110 -9.26 1.34 14.28
N ASP A 111 -9.53 1.47 15.58
CA ASP A 111 -10.69 0.79 16.21
C ASP A 111 -12.02 1.16 15.54
N LYS A 112 -12.18 2.40 15.08
CA LYS A 112 -13.39 2.89 14.42
C LYS A 112 -13.42 2.68 12.90
N HIS A 113 -12.28 2.30 12.32
CA HIS A 113 -12.12 2.21 10.86
C HIS A 113 -11.64 0.82 10.44
N SER A 114 -11.87 0.45 9.18
CA SER A 114 -11.28 -0.76 8.58
C SER A 114 -9.97 -0.47 7.86
N ILE A 115 -9.86 0.73 7.31
CA ILE A 115 -8.70 1.20 6.54
C ILE A 115 -8.40 2.64 6.94
N VAL A 116 -7.13 2.93 7.20
CA VAL A 116 -6.60 4.28 7.36
C VAL A 116 -5.60 4.51 6.24
N VAL A 117 -5.78 5.57 5.46
CA VAL A 117 -4.88 5.91 4.35
C VAL A 117 -4.07 7.15 4.71
N ALA A 118 -2.77 7.10 4.42
CA ALA A 118 -1.91 8.25 4.49
C ALA A 118 -2.21 9.15 3.30
N SER A 119 -2.84 10.30 3.54
CA SER A 119 -3.23 11.23 2.48
C SER A 119 -2.22 12.35 2.36
N LYS A 120 -1.65 12.49 1.17
CA LYS A 120 -0.78 13.61 0.78
C LYS A 120 -1.58 14.82 0.30
N MET A 121 -2.87 14.61 0.04
CA MET A 121 -3.78 15.56 -0.60
C MET A 121 -4.63 16.33 0.41
N ASN A 122 -4.53 15.96 1.70
CA ASN A 122 -5.14 16.74 2.78
C ASN A 122 -4.46 18.11 2.88
N SER A 123 -5.25 19.17 3.09
CA SER A 123 -4.79 20.57 3.16
C SER A 123 -3.74 20.83 4.24
N LEU A 124 -3.65 19.97 5.26
CA LEU A 124 -2.63 20.03 6.31
C LEU A 124 -1.32 19.33 5.94
N SER A 125 -1.24 18.71 4.76
CA SER A 125 -0.05 17.98 4.29
C SER A 125 0.96 18.92 3.65
N GLN A 126 2.23 18.80 4.01
CA GLN A 126 3.32 19.46 3.28
C GLN A 126 3.70 18.63 2.04
N ASP A 127 2.91 18.75 0.99
CA ASP A 127 3.21 18.08 -0.27
C ASP A 127 4.30 18.83 -1.05
N ARG A 128 5.56 18.39 -0.89
CA ARG A 128 6.74 18.93 -1.60
C ARG A 128 6.95 18.35 -3.01
N ARG A 129 6.00 17.54 -3.52
CA ARG A 129 6.11 16.93 -4.86
C ARG A 129 5.92 17.96 -5.98
N SER A 130 6.39 17.63 -7.18
CA SER A 130 6.26 18.47 -8.37
C SER A 130 4.80 18.76 -8.73
N LEU A 131 4.54 19.93 -9.34
CA LEU A 131 3.19 20.36 -9.76
C LEU A 131 2.49 19.32 -10.65
N ILE A 132 3.25 18.66 -11.55
CA ILE A 132 2.73 17.60 -12.42
C ILE A 132 2.16 16.43 -11.59
N ARG A 133 2.84 16.03 -10.50
CA ARG A 133 2.33 14.95 -9.61
C ARG A 133 1.08 15.39 -8.85
N LYS A 134 0.98 16.66 -8.45
CA LYS A 134 -0.21 17.21 -7.77
C LYS A 134 -1.42 17.23 -8.69
N ILE A 135 -1.24 17.73 -9.92
CA ILE A 135 -2.30 17.78 -10.93
C ILE A 135 -2.75 16.36 -11.30
N GLY A 136 -1.81 15.46 -11.57
CA GLY A 136 -2.12 14.06 -11.87
C GLY A 136 -2.90 13.37 -10.76
N GLY A 137 -2.54 13.62 -9.49
CA GLY A 137 -3.28 13.12 -8.33
C GLY A 137 -4.71 13.66 -8.27
N ASN A 138 -4.91 14.97 -8.45
CA ASN A 138 -6.23 15.59 -8.46
C ASN A 138 -7.13 15.04 -9.58
N ILE A 139 -6.60 14.90 -10.80
CA ILE A 139 -7.34 14.30 -11.92
C ILE A 139 -7.75 12.87 -11.57
N PHE A 140 -6.82 12.08 -11.02
CA PHE A 140 -7.10 10.70 -10.66
C PHE A 140 -8.17 10.60 -9.56
N HIS A 141 -8.13 11.48 -8.55
CA HIS A 141 -9.17 11.60 -7.53
C HIS A 141 -10.54 11.95 -8.12
N ILE A 142 -10.60 12.92 -9.04
CA ILE A 142 -11.86 13.28 -9.72
C ILE A 142 -12.42 12.06 -10.48
N LEU A 143 -11.57 11.31 -11.17
CA LEU A 143 -11.98 10.11 -11.90
C LEU A 143 -12.55 9.03 -10.96
N THR A 144 -11.90 8.76 -9.83
CA THR A 144 -12.41 7.75 -8.87
C THR A 144 -13.74 8.17 -8.26
N ARG A 145 -13.92 9.47 -8.01
CA ARG A 145 -15.20 10.01 -7.51
C ARG A 145 -16.32 9.90 -8.56
N ILE A 146 -16.08 10.30 -9.81
CA ILE A 146 -17.09 10.24 -10.87
C ILE A 146 -17.46 8.79 -11.23
N LEU A 147 -16.47 7.91 -11.37
CA LEU A 147 -16.70 6.55 -11.88
C LEU A 147 -17.21 5.57 -10.80
N PHE A 148 -16.90 5.81 -9.53
CA PHE A 148 -17.16 4.85 -8.45
C PHE A 148 -17.83 5.44 -7.21
N ASP A 149 -18.14 6.73 -7.22
CA ASP A 149 -18.64 7.47 -6.04
C ASP A 149 -17.71 7.37 -4.82
N CYS A 150 -16.41 7.12 -5.06
CA CYS A 150 -15.44 6.92 -3.99
C CYS A 150 -14.93 8.28 -3.49
N PRO A 151 -15.18 8.67 -2.22
CA PRO A 151 -14.83 10.00 -1.73
C PRO A 151 -13.36 10.14 -1.29
N VAL A 152 -12.62 9.03 -1.21
CA VAL A 152 -11.23 9.00 -0.72
C VAL A 152 -10.32 9.81 -1.63
N SER A 153 -9.59 10.77 -1.05
CA SER A 153 -8.75 11.71 -1.79
C SER A 153 -7.46 11.09 -2.30
N ASP A 154 -6.77 10.32 -1.46
CA ASP A 154 -5.53 9.64 -1.81
C ASP A 154 -5.73 8.13 -1.77
N THR A 155 -5.88 7.49 -2.93
CA THR A 155 -5.96 6.03 -2.98
C THR A 155 -4.58 5.37 -2.99
N HIS A 156 -3.52 6.11 -3.31
CA HIS A 156 -2.17 5.61 -3.56
C HIS A 156 -1.21 6.05 -2.45
N GLY A 157 -0.96 5.16 -1.49
CA GLY A 157 -0.09 5.49 -0.38
C GLY A 157 0.00 4.40 0.65
N ILE A 158 0.71 4.73 1.73
CA ILE A 158 0.80 3.95 2.95
C ILE A 158 -0.61 3.78 3.51
N LYS A 159 -0.96 2.57 3.90
CA LYS A 159 -2.24 2.21 4.50
C LYS A 159 -2.00 1.38 5.74
N VAL A 160 -2.83 1.58 6.74
CA VAL A 160 -3.00 0.65 7.86
C VAL A 160 -4.38 0.03 7.73
N ILE A 161 -4.45 -1.30 7.68
CA ILE A 161 -5.69 -2.04 7.44
C ILE A 161 -5.92 -3.11 8.50
N LYS A 162 -7.20 -3.32 8.84
CA LYS A 162 -7.64 -4.49 9.60
C LYS A 162 -7.73 -5.69 8.68
N LYS A 163 -6.93 -6.73 8.93
CA LYS A 163 -6.87 -7.93 8.09
C LYS A 163 -8.24 -8.60 7.90
N ILE A 164 -9.02 -8.72 8.97
CA ILE A 164 -10.28 -9.48 8.95
C ILE A 164 -11.31 -8.88 7.98
N SER A 165 -11.45 -7.56 7.93
CA SER A 165 -12.40 -6.90 7.03
C SER A 165 -11.83 -6.72 5.61
N THR A 166 -10.51 -6.60 5.46
CA THR A 166 -9.90 -6.28 4.16
C THR A 166 -9.49 -7.49 3.32
N VAL A 167 -9.11 -8.63 3.91
CA VAL A 167 -8.69 -9.82 3.14
C VAL A 167 -9.75 -10.31 2.15
N PRO A 168 -11.05 -10.38 2.48
CA PRO A 168 -12.08 -10.74 1.51
C PRO A 168 -12.13 -9.80 0.29
N ILE A 169 -11.81 -8.52 0.50
CA ILE A 169 -11.75 -7.51 -0.57
C ILE A 169 -10.49 -7.71 -1.42
N ILE A 170 -9.33 -7.86 -0.77
CA ILE A 170 -8.02 -8.07 -1.43
C ILE A 170 -8.05 -9.30 -2.35
N LYS A 171 -8.73 -10.37 -1.94
CA LYS A 171 -8.88 -11.57 -2.77
C LYS A 171 -9.64 -11.30 -4.07
N LYS A 172 -10.57 -10.35 -4.05
CA LYS A 172 -11.38 -9.90 -5.21
C LYS A 172 -10.71 -8.80 -6.03
N CYS A 173 -9.54 -8.30 -5.64
CA CYS A 173 -8.82 -7.35 -6.49
C CYS A 173 -8.14 -8.10 -7.66
N HIS A 174 -8.31 -7.59 -8.88
CA HIS A 174 -7.79 -8.20 -10.12
C HIS A 174 -6.56 -7.47 -10.67
N TYR A 175 -6.47 -6.16 -10.47
CA TYR A 175 -5.47 -5.33 -11.15
C TYR A 175 -4.21 -5.17 -10.30
N GLY A 176 -3.32 -6.16 -10.35
CA GLY A 176 -2.08 -6.20 -9.57
C GLY A 176 -0.96 -5.23 -10.00
N SER A 177 -1.17 -4.37 -11.01
CA SER A 177 -0.11 -3.48 -11.51
C SER A 177 -0.23 -2.04 -11.01
N GLU A 178 -0.90 -1.14 -11.74
CA GLU A 178 -0.90 0.30 -11.43
C GLU A 178 -1.96 0.72 -10.41
N ILE A 179 -3.09 0.01 -10.36
CA ILE A 179 -4.28 0.46 -9.62
C ILE A 179 -4.69 -0.48 -8.48
N PHE A 180 -3.86 -1.43 -8.06
CA PHE A 180 -4.23 -2.38 -6.99
C PHE A 180 -4.73 -1.66 -5.72
N ASP A 181 -3.99 -0.64 -5.28
CA ASP A 181 -4.37 0.18 -4.13
C ASP A 181 -5.70 0.91 -4.34
N THR A 182 -5.90 1.48 -5.53
CA THR A 182 -7.15 2.15 -5.92
C THR A 182 -8.32 1.19 -5.93
N GLU A 183 -8.15 0.02 -6.56
CA GLU A 183 -9.17 -1.02 -6.63
C GLU A 183 -9.54 -1.51 -5.23
N LEU A 184 -8.54 -1.71 -4.36
CA LEU A 184 -8.78 -2.11 -2.97
C LEU A 184 -9.66 -1.08 -2.24
N ILE A 185 -9.35 0.22 -2.36
CA ILE A 185 -10.13 1.29 -1.71
C ILE A 185 -11.53 1.37 -2.31
N ILE A 186 -11.67 1.34 -3.63
CA ILE A 186 -12.97 1.37 -4.31
C ILE A 186 -13.84 0.18 -3.87
N ARG A 187 -13.31 -1.04 -3.93
CA ARG A 187 -14.05 -2.24 -3.55
C ARG A 187 -14.38 -2.26 -2.04
N ALA A 188 -13.49 -1.73 -1.20
CA ALA A 188 -13.75 -1.58 0.23
C ALA A 188 -14.87 -0.58 0.50
N HIS A 189 -14.84 0.58 -0.16
CA HIS A 189 -15.87 1.61 -0.06
C HIS A 189 -17.24 1.08 -0.50
N GLN A 190 -17.33 0.42 -1.65
CA GLN A 190 -18.58 -0.18 -2.13
C GLN A 190 -19.11 -1.32 -1.24
N LYS A 191 -18.25 -1.90 -0.40
CA LYS A 191 -18.65 -2.89 0.63
C LYS A 191 -19.02 -2.25 1.96
N GLY A 192 -19.08 -0.92 2.02
CA GLY A 192 -19.42 -0.16 3.22
C GLY A 192 -18.36 -0.24 4.31
N LEU A 193 -17.10 -0.59 3.96
CA LEU A 193 -16.03 -0.55 4.94
C LEU A 193 -15.74 0.90 5.31
N SER A 194 -15.56 1.16 6.61
CA SER A 194 -15.17 2.49 7.08
C SER A 194 -13.71 2.78 6.70
N ILE A 195 -13.50 3.86 5.95
CA ILE A 195 -12.18 4.32 5.47
C ILE A 195 -11.99 5.74 5.97
N THR A 196 -10.80 6.05 6.47
CA THR A 196 -10.42 7.41 6.87
C THR A 196 -9.04 7.77 6.33
N GLU A 197 -8.75 9.07 6.27
CA GLU A 197 -7.51 9.63 5.76
C GLU A 197 -6.82 10.46 6.85
N ILE A 198 -5.51 10.25 7.03
CA ILE A 198 -4.68 11.06 7.94
C ILE A 198 -3.66 11.84 7.11
N PRO A 199 -3.52 13.16 7.31
CA PRO A 199 -2.51 13.97 6.65
C PRO A 199 -1.10 13.51 7.03
N ILE A 200 -0.19 13.56 6.06
CA ILE A 200 1.20 13.13 6.23
C ILE A 200 2.16 14.05 5.49
N GLU A 201 3.39 14.13 5.99
CA GLU A 201 4.48 14.82 5.30
C GLU A 201 5.26 13.83 4.43
N VAL A 202 5.43 14.16 3.16
CA VAL A 202 6.13 13.30 2.21
C VAL A 202 7.64 13.47 2.38
N SER A 203 8.31 12.39 2.78
CA SER A 203 9.76 12.31 2.89
C SER A 203 10.28 11.08 2.14
N GLU A 204 10.46 11.22 0.82
CA GLU A 204 11.01 10.18 -0.05
C GLU A 204 12.56 10.24 0.01
N LEU A 205 13.22 9.10 0.26
CA LEU A 205 14.69 9.02 0.32
C LEU A 205 15.37 9.20 -1.05
N ARG A 206 14.63 9.02 -2.15
CA ARG A 206 15.12 9.17 -3.52
C ARG A 206 13.98 9.54 -4.48
N ALA A 207 14.35 10.04 -5.67
CA ALA A 207 13.39 10.29 -6.74
C ALA A 207 12.75 9.00 -7.28
N ALA A 208 11.57 9.12 -7.87
CA ALA A 208 10.85 7.99 -8.48
C ALA A 208 11.59 7.42 -9.69
N ARG A 209 11.74 6.09 -9.76
CA ARG A 209 12.50 5.39 -10.81
C ARG A 209 11.71 5.12 -12.10
N SER A 210 10.39 5.28 -12.08
CA SER A 210 9.50 4.91 -13.20
C SER A 210 8.93 6.13 -13.93
N GLY A 211 8.78 6.03 -15.24
CA GLY A 211 8.13 7.04 -16.07
C GLY A 211 6.68 7.31 -15.65
N ILE A 212 6.46 8.48 -15.04
CA ILE A 212 5.18 8.88 -14.41
C ILE A 212 4.04 8.89 -15.44
N VAL A 213 4.29 9.42 -16.64
CA VAL A 213 3.26 9.58 -17.69
C VAL A 213 2.74 8.23 -18.18
N LYS A 214 3.63 7.29 -18.51
CA LYS A 214 3.25 5.95 -18.98
C LYS A 214 2.40 5.20 -17.94
N ARG A 215 2.76 5.34 -16.66
CA ARG A 215 2.01 4.76 -15.55
C ARG A 215 0.64 5.41 -15.37
N ALA A 216 0.55 6.74 -15.51
CA ALA A 216 -0.72 7.45 -15.44
C ALA A 216 -1.70 6.98 -16.54
N ILE A 217 -1.24 6.87 -17.79
CA ILE A 217 -2.08 6.38 -18.91
C ILE A 217 -2.58 4.97 -18.63
N LYS A 218 -1.67 4.06 -18.28
CA LYS A 218 -2.02 2.66 -17.96
C LYS A 218 -2.96 2.58 -16.74
N GLY A 219 -2.76 3.44 -15.75
CA GLY A 219 -3.63 3.56 -14.59
C GLY A 219 -5.06 3.95 -14.95
N VAL A 220 -5.23 4.97 -15.81
CA VAL A 220 -6.56 5.38 -16.30
C VAL A 220 -7.22 4.28 -17.12
N GLN A 221 -6.49 3.61 -18.01
CA GLN A 221 -7.01 2.47 -18.78
C GLN A 221 -7.51 1.35 -17.86
N GLN A 222 -6.73 0.98 -16.84
CA GLN A 222 -7.14 -0.03 -15.86
C GLN A 222 -8.33 0.41 -15.03
N LEU A 223 -8.45 1.70 -14.71
CA LEU A 223 -9.59 2.25 -13.98
C LEU A 223 -10.89 2.13 -14.78
N LEU A 224 -10.84 2.40 -16.08
CA LEU A 224 -12.00 2.22 -16.98
C LEU A 224 -12.37 0.74 -17.14
N LEU A 225 -11.38 -0.15 -17.28
CA LEU A 225 -11.61 -1.59 -17.33
C LEU A 225 -12.21 -2.11 -16.02
N LEU A 226 -11.74 -1.61 -14.86
CA LEU A 226 -12.32 -1.92 -13.56
C LEU A 226 -13.79 -1.49 -13.50
N ARG A 227 -14.12 -0.28 -13.98
CA ARG A 227 -15.50 0.20 -14.02
C ARG A 227 -16.39 -0.74 -14.83
N TYR A 228 -15.93 -1.14 -16.02
CA TYR A 228 -16.65 -2.08 -16.86
C TYR A 228 -16.83 -3.45 -16.18
N GLN A 229 -15.76 -4.00 -15.58
CA GLN A 229 -15.83 -5.26 -14.86
C GLN A 229 -16.84 -5.21 -13.71
N MET A 230 -16.81 -4.16 -12.88
CA MET A 230 -17.71 -4.02 -11.75
C MET A 230 -19.17 -3.83 -12.18
N TRP A 231 -19.40 -3.21 -13.34
CA TRP A 231 -20.73 -3.13 -13.96
C TRP A 231 -21.23 -4.52 -14.39
N LEU A 232 -20.38 -5.35 -15.00
CA LEU A 232 -20.71 -6.74 -15.31
C LEU A 232 -21.01 -7.55 -14.04
N GLU A 233 -20.16 -7.44 -13.02
CA GLU A 233 -20.37 -8.10 -11.71
C GLU A 233 -21.75 -7.72 -11.12
N MET A 234 -22.19 -6.47 -11.29
CA MET A 234 -23.50 -6.01 -10.80
C MET A 234 -24.67 -6.60 -11.60
N ILE A 235 -24.52 -6.75 -12.91
CA ILE A 235 -25.57 -7.32 -13.78
C ILE A 235 -25.74 -8.81 -13.49
N PHE A 236 -24.65 -9.58 -13.51
CA PHE A 236 -24.72 -11.04 -13.35
C PHE A 236 -25.03 -11.48 -11.92
N LYS A 237 -24.78 -10.63 -10.92
CA LYS A 237 -25.19 -10.92 -9.53
C LYS A 237 -26.67 -10.63 -9.26
N LYS A 238 -27.37 -9.93 -10.16
CA LYS A 238 -28.82 -9.75 -10.11
C LYS A 238 -29.58 -10.88 -10.81
N SER A 239 -28.88 -11.75 -11.55
CA SER A 239 -29.46 -12.91 -12.24
C SER A 239 -29.37 -14.23 -11.46
N GLU A 240 -28.81 -14.20 -10.25
CA GLU A 240 -28.82 -15.27 -9.25
C GLU A 240 -29.73 -14.89 -8.08
#